data_AF-A0A9E1PCJ3-F1
#
_entry.id   AF-A0A9E1PCJ3-F1
#
_cell.length_a   1.000
_cell.length_b   1.000
_cell.length_c   1.000
_cell.angle_alpha   90.00
_cell.angle_beta   90.00
_cell.angle_gamma   90.00
#
_symmetry.space_group_name_H-M   'P 1'
#
loop_
_entity.id
_entity.type
_entity.pdbx_description
1 polymer ?
#
loop_
_entity_poly.entity_id
_entity_poly.type
_entity_poly.pdbx_seq_one_letter_code
_entity_poly.pdbx_strand_id
1 'polypeptide(L)' 'MNDYKINSFDHCELYVGNAKQAAHYYQSCLGFQPIAYQGLETGNR' A
#
# COMPACT_ATOMS: atom_id res chain seq x y z
N MET A 1 -14.90 -11.72 -26.73
CA MET A 1 -14.59 -10.58 -25.84
C MET A 1 -14.87 -11.08 -24.44
N ASN A 2 -13.85 -11.26 -23.60
CA ASN A 2 -14.10 -11.72 -22.23
C ASN A 2 -14.89 -10.63 -21.49
N ASP A 3 -16.02 -11.01 -20.90
CA ASP A 3 -16.88 -10.11 -20.14
C ASP A 3 -16.26 -9.94 -18.74
N TYR A 4 -15.56 -8.82 -18.52
CA TYR A 4 -15.01 -8.49 -17.21
C TYR A 4 -15.72 -7.27 -16.64
N LYS A 5 -16.13 -7.38 -15.38
CA LYS A 5 -16.85 -6.35 -14.65
C LYS A 5 -15.90 -5.65 -13.66
N ILE A 6 -15.89 -4.33 -13.70
CA ILE A 6 -15.17 -3.50 -12.73
C ILE A 6 -16.09 -3.26 -11.53
N ASN A 7 -15.66 -3.66 -10.33
CA ASN A 7 -16.45 -3.51 -9.10
C ASN A 7 -16.18 -2.18 -8.39
N SER A 8 -14.91 -1.90 -8.09
CA SER A 8 -14.48 -0.70 -7.35
C SER A 8 -12.95 -0.55 -7.40
N PHE A 9 -12.44 0.55 -6.87
CA PHE A 9 -11.01 0.68 -6.55
C PHE A 9 -10.66 -0.26 -5.39
N ASP A 10 -9.53 -0.95 -5.53
CA ASP A 10 -9.01 -1.88 -4.51
C ASP A 10 -7.96 -1.19 -3.64
N HIS A 11 -6.87 -0.72 -4.25
CA HIS A 11 -5.82 0.05 -3.59
C HIS A 11 -5.07 0.95 -4.57
N CYS A 12 -4.17 1.78 -4.04
CA CYS A 12 -3.19 2.55 -4.80
C CYS A 12 -1.78 2.14 -4.34
N GLU A 13 -0.93 1.74 -5.27
CA GLU A 13 0.48 1.42 -5.00
C GLU A 13 1.36 2.63 -5.35
N LEU A 14 2.22 3.02 -4.40
CA LEU A 14 3.08 4.19 -4.54
C LEU A 14 4.55 3.77 -4.47
N TYR A 15 5.28 3.99 -5.55
CA TYR A 15 6.74 3.84 -5.57
C TYR A 15 7.39 5.10 -5.00
N VAL A 16 8.10 4.93 -3.88
CA VAL A 16 8.69 6.03 -3.11
C VAL A 16 10.14 5.72 -2.77
N GLY A 17 10.93 6.77 -2.48
CA GLY A 17 12.32 6.58 -2.08
C GLY A 17 12.50 5.88 -0.73
N ASN A 18 11.58 6.09 0.22
CA ASN A 18 11.58 5.42 1.53
C ASN A 18 10.15 5.07 1.97
N ALA A 19 9.77 3.80 1.83
CA ALA A 19 8.44 3.30 2.16
C ALA A 19 8.08 3.48 3.64
N LYS A 20 9.04 3.31 4.56
CA LYS A 20 8.81 3.40 6.01
C LYS A 20 8.46 4.84 6.43
N GLN A 21 9.18 5.82 5.89
CA GLN A 21 8.91 7.23 6.15
C GLN A 21 7.58 7.68 5.52
N ALA A 22 7.29 7.24 4.29
CA ALA A 22 6.03 7.55 3.62
C ALA A 22 4.83 6.98 4.39
N ALA A 23 4.90 5.70 4.80
CA ALA A 23 3.85 5.07 5.61
C ALA A 23 3.64 5.83 6.93
N HIS A 24 4.71 6.30 7.58
CA HIS A 24 4.61 7.11 8.80
C HIS A 24 3.92 8.47 8.55
N TYR A 25 4.24 9.14 7.43
CA TYR A 25 3.57 10.39 7.04
C TYR A 25 2.07 10.18 6.82
N TYR A 26 1.67 9.14 6.07
CA TYR A 26 0.26 8.84 5.82
C TYR A 26 -0.50 8.49 7.11
N GLN A 27 0.13 7.78 8.05
CA GLN A 27 -0.46 7.53 9.37
C GLN A 27 -0.63 8.82 10.17
N SER A 28 0.41 9.64 10.26
CA SER A 28 0.45 10.80 11.16
C SER A 28 -0.36 11.99 10.66
N CYS A 29 -0.29 12.28 9.36
CA CYS A 29 -0.88 13.47 8.78
C CYS A 29 -2.28 13.23 8.19
N LEU A 30 -2.55 12.01 7.69
CA LEU A 30 -3.83 11.67 7.06
C LEU A 30 -4.65 10.67 7.87
N GLY A 31 -4.15 10.18 9.01
CA GLY A 31 -4.90 9.29 9.90
C GLY A 31 -5.04 7.85 9.42
N PHE A 32 -4.27 7.43 8.40
CA PHE A 32 -4.30 6.05 7.92
C PHE A 32 -3.80 5.09 9.00
N GLN A 33 -4.24 3.83 8.93
CA GLN A 33 -3.81 2.77 9.84
C GLN A 33 -3.10 1.66 9.04
N PRO A 34 -1.97 1.13 9.54
CA PRO A 34 -1.29 0.04 8.87
C PRO A 34 -2.10 -1.26 9.04
N ILE A 35 -2.43 -1.91 7.93
CA ILE A 35 -3.20 -3.17 7.91
C ILE A 35 -2.36 -4.38 7.51
N ALA A 36 -1.23 -4.16 6.84
CA ALA A 36 -0.32 -5.20 6.36
C ALA A 36 1.11 -4.65 6.20
N TYR A 37 2.10 -5.54 6.19
CA TYR A 37 3.51 -5.21 5.98
C TYR A 37 4.23 -6.32 5.20
N GLN A 38 5.09 -5.92 4.26
CA GLN A 38 5.99 -6.82 3.55
C GLN A 38 7.38 -6.19 3.49
N GLY A 39 8.41 -6.97 3.83
CA GLY A 39 9.80 -6.53 3.86
C GLY A 39 10.74 -7.70 4.08
N LEU A 40 12.02 -7.38 4.34
CA LEU A 40 13.06 -8.39 4.56
C LEU A 40 12.72 -9.32 5.72
N GLU A 41 12.05 -8.77 6.73
CA GLU A 41 11.56 -9.45 7.93
C GLU A 41 10.46 -10.47 7.61
N THR A 42 9.77 -10.32 6.48
CA THR A 42 8.77 -11.30 5.99
C THR A 42 9.32 -12.19 4.87
N GLY A 43 10.65 -12.18 4.64
CA GLY A 43 11.32 -12.99 3.63
C GLY A 43 11.18 -12.46 2.20
N ASN A 44 10.65 -11.25 2.03
CA ASN A 44 10.47 -10.63 0.73
C ASN A 44 11.54 -9.57 0.47
N ARG A 45 12.13 -9.60 -0.73
CA ARG A 45 13.23 -8.73 -1.16
C ARG A 45 12.85 -7.96 -2.41
#